data_AF-C1FRA2-F1
#
_entry.id   AF-C1FRA2-F1
#
_cell.length_a   1.000
_cell.length_b   1.000
_cell.length_c   1.000
_cell.angle_alpha   90.00
_cell.angle_beta   90.00
_cell.angle_gamma   90.00
#
_symmetry.space_group_name_H-M   'P 1'
#
loop_
_entity.id
_entity.type
_entity.pdbx_description
1 polymer ?
#
loop_
_entity_poly.entity_id
_entity_poly.type
_entity_poly.pdbx_seq_one_letter_code
_entity_poly.pdbx_strand_id
1 'polypeptide(L)'
;MEAWMDKLDKYFNGELKLFEESYTITYPCILKRGRKRIKAKIDMDHGVIYNLKGKGNQEGEGGMRKIKFRAWDKIDEKIREVTLIDFEYKKVKLLNDYTDESYLRNFEEVILLEYTGLKDVNNKEFYEGDILHIEIKDKKIKNKIIASSNEVVEHKGYKFGVVWGGHRDFIGLAGFYNTTFKVIGNVYEDSKLLQEG
;
A
#
# COMPACT_ATOMS: atom_id res chain seq x y z
N MET A 1 -28.11 -2.44 1.53
CA MET A 1 -26.72 -2.89 1.40
C MET A 1 -25.98 -2.13 2.49
N GLU A 2 -25.47 -2.83 3.50
CA GLU A 2 -25.03 -2.18 4.75
C GLU A 2 -23.82 -1.27 4.48
N ALA A 3 -23.86 -0.03 4.99
CA ALA A 3 -22.90 1.04 4.70
C ALA A 3 -21.42 0.66 4.96
N TRP A 4 -21.16 -0.40 5.72
CA TRP A 4 -19.81 -0.89 5.99
C TRP A 4 -19.20 -1.68 4.83
N MET A 5 -19.98 -2.38 4.00
CA MET A 5 -19.43 -3.09 2.83
C MET A 5 -18.89 -2.10 1.81
N ASP A 6 -19.61 -1.00 1.58
CA ASP A 6 -19.17 0.09 0.70
C ASP A 6 -17.86 0.72 1.21
N LYS A 7 -17.72 0.90 2.54
CA LYS A 7 -16.46 1.38 3.15
C LYS A 7 -15.29 0.41 2.97
N LEU A 8 -15.54 -0.90 3.13
CA LEU A 8 -14.51 -1.91 2.93
C LEU A 8 -14.09 -2.03 1.46
N ASP A 9 -15.06 -2.08 0.55
CA ASP A 9 -14.78 -2.10 -0.89
C ASP A 9 -13.97 -0.87 -1.29
N LYS A 10 -14.33 0.30 -0.77
CA LYS A 10 -13.53 1.51 -0.92
C LYS A 10 -12.10 1.33 -0.41
N TYR A 11 -11.91 0.89 0.85
CA TYR A 11 -10.58 0.66 1.40
C TYR A 11 -9.73 -0.29 0.54
N PHE A 12 -10.29 -1.41 0.12
CA PHE A 12 -9.57 -2.39 -0.71
C PHE A 12 -9.30 -1.93 -2.14
N ASN A 13 -10.10 -1.00 -2.67
CA ASN A 13 -9.83 -0.35 -3.95
C ASN A 13 -8.76 0.75 -3.84
N GLY A 14 -8.21 0.96 -2.64
CA GLY A 14 -7.35 2.12 -2.33
C GLY A 14 -8.14 3.41 -2.17
N GLU A 15 -9.47 3.33 -2.21
CA GLU A 15 -10.40 4.43 -2.07
C GLU A 15 -10.67 4.89 -0.63
N LEU A 16 -9.95 4.35 0.33
CA LEU A 16 -9.95 4.83 1.71
C LEU A 16 -8.57 4.55 2.28
N LYS A 17 -8.08 5.37 3.20
CA LYS A 17 -6.84 5.08 3.92
C LYS A 17 -7.15 4.45 5.27
N LEU A 18 -6.43 3.41 5.65
CA LEU A 18 -6.43 2.98 7.05
C LEU A 18 -5.90 4.19 7.87
N PHE A 19 -6.31 4.40 9.12
CA PHE A 19 -5.92 5.57 9.95
C PHE A 19 -6.68 6.90 9.75
N GLU A 20 -7.55 7.07 8.75
CA GLU A 20 -8.42 8.27 8.64
C GLU A 20 -9.73 8.17 9.44
N GLU A 21 -10.09 6.96 9.90
CA GLU A 21 -11.26 6.72 10.75
C GLU A 21 -10.93 5.64 11.82
N SER A 22 -11.52 5.75 13.01
CA SER A 22 -11.41 4.74 14.07
C SER A 22 -12.34 3.57 13.80
N TYR A 23 -11.80 2.37 13.58
CA TYR A 23 -12.60 1.16 13.39
C TYR A 23 -12.29 0.13 14.49
N THR A 24 -13.30 -0.27 15.25
CA THR A 24 -13.24 -1.47 16.10
C THR A 24 -14.42 -2.35 15.74
N ILE A 25 -14.21 -3.26 14.80
CA ILE A 25 -15.31 -4.06 14.24
C ILE A 25 -14.84 -5.48 13.94
N THR A 26 -15.31 -6.44 14.72
CA THR A 26 -15.28 -7.88 14.42
C THR A 26 -16.70 -8.34 14.09
N TYR A 27 -17.06 -8.43 12.80
CA TYR A 27 -18.39 -8.91 12.38
C TYR A 27 -18.32 -10.25 11.64
N PRO A 28 -19.27 -11.17 11.91
CA PRO A 28 -19.49 -12.34 11.07
C PRO A 28 -20.05 -11.90 9.70
N CYS A 29 -19.38 -12.26 8.61
CA CYS A 29 -19.81 -11.97 7.24
C CYS A 29 -20.16 -13.25 6.45
N ILE A 30 -20.79 -13.11 5.28
CA ILE A 30 -21.16 -14.25 4.43
C ILE A 30 -20.40 -14.17 3.11
N LEU A 31 -19.42 -15.08 2.92
CA LEU A 31 -18.63 -15.22 1.70
C LEU A 31 -19.39 -16.08 0.67
N LYS A 32 -19.35 -15.71 -0.61
CA LYS A 32 -19.94 -16.49 -1.70
C LYS A 32 -18.83 -17.25 -2.44
N ARG A 33 -18.79 -18.58 -2.30
CA ARG A 33 -17.81 -19.44 -2.98
C ARG A 33 -18.53 -20.50 -3.81
N GLY A 34 -18.32 -20.50 -5.13
CA GLY A 34 -18.95 -21.47 -6.03
C GLY A 34 -20.48 -21.52 -5.89
N ARG A 35 -21.13 -20.34 -5.84
CA ARG A 35 -22.58 -20.15 -5.61
C ARG A 35 -23.12 -20.57 -4.23
N LYS A 36 -22.29 -21.08 -3.32
CA LYS A 36 -22.67 -21.38 -1.93
C LYS A 36 -22.30 -20.21 -1.00
N ARG A 37 -23.19 -19.88 -0.07
CA ARG A 37 -22.97 -18.87 0.99
C ARG A 37 -22.39 -19.56 2.23
N ILE A 38 -21.26 -19.09 2.73
CA ILE A 38 -20.59 -19.64 3.93
C ILE A 38 -20.28 -18.51 4.91
N LYS A 39 -20.33 -18.81 6.22
CA LYS A 39 -19.98 -17.84 7.27
C LYS A 39 -18.45 -17.66 7.33
N ALA A 40 -18.01 -16.41 7.40
CA ALA A 40 -16.60 -16.01 7.47
C ALA A 40 -16.42 -14.92 8.54
N LYS A 41 -15.16 -14.70 8.93
CA LYS A 41 -14.74 -13.56 9.73
C LYS A 41 -13.83 -12.67 8.89
N ILE A 42 -14.01 -11.37 9.05
CA ILE A 42 -13.08 -10.36 8.53
C ILE A 42 -12.16 -10.01 9.69
N ASP A 43 -10.88 -10.25 9.49
CA ASP A 43 -9.82 -9.83 10.38
C ASP A 43 -9.21 -8.57 9.78
N MET A 44 -9.60 -7.42 10.34
CA MET A 44 -9.13 -6.11 9.88
C MET A 44 -7.71 -5.81 10.37
N ASP A 45 -7.24 -6.50 11.41
CA ASP A 45 -5.90 -6.35 11.96
C ASP A 45 -4.85 -6.95 11.01
N HIS A 46 -5.22 -8.02 10.30
CA HIS A 46 -4.35 -8.69 9.33
C HIS A 46 -4.81 -8.53 7.87
N GLY A 47 -5.97 -7.89 7.64
CA GLY A 47 -6.52 -7.70 6.29
C GLY A 47 -6.96 -9.01 5.62
N VAL A 48 -7.37 -10.01 6.40
CA VAL A 48 -7.68 -11.37 5.92
C VAL A 48 -9.16 -11.69 6.11
N ILE A 49 -9.78 -12.24 5.08
CA ILE A 49 -11.11 -12.86 5.18
C ILE A 49 -10.91 -14.38 5.23
N TYR A 50 -11.29 -15.01 6.35
CA TYR A 50 -11.23 -16.46 6.48
C TYR A 50 -12.58 -17.09 6.83
N ASN A 51 -12.83 -18.26 6.25
CA ASN A 51 -13.94 -19.11 6.66
C ASN A 51 -13.79 -19.49 8.14
N LEU A 52 -14.87 -19.52 8.91
CA LEU A 52 -14.88 -19.91 10.34
C LEU A 52 -14.20 -21.27 10.65
N LYS A 53 -13.94 -22.11 9.65
CA LYS A 53 -13.20 -23.38 9.77
C LYS A 53 -11.68 -23.28 9.51
N GLY A 54 -11.10 -22.08 9.45
CA GLY A 54 -9.64 -21.87 9.49
C GLY A 54 -8.85 -22.22 8.22
N LYS A 55 -9.49 -22.36 7.05
CA LYS A 55 -8.78 -22.48 5.76
C LYS A 55 -8.98 -21.21 4.96
N GLY A 56 -8.00 -20.30 5.02
CA GLY A 56 -7.88 -19.17 4.10
C GLY A 56 -7.62 -19.67 2.68
N ASN A 57 -8.31 -19.08 1.71
CA ASN A 57 -8.10 -19.43 0.30
C ASN A 57 -6.86 -18.72 -0.23
N GLN A 58 -6.04 -19.51 -0.94
CA GLN A 58 -5.01 -19.02 -1.86
C GLN A 58 -5.64 -18.32 -3.08
N GLU A 59 -4.80 -17.48 -3.68
CA GLU A 59 -4.89 -16.71 -4.92
C GLU A 59 -5.96 -17.13 -5.94
N GLY A 60 -6.71 -16.15 -6.47
CA GLY A 60 -7.46 -16.28 -7.71
C GLY A 60 -8.85 -15.61 -7.72
N GLU A 61 -8.98 -14.57 -8.55
CA GLU A 61 -10.21 -14.04 -9.19
C GLU A 61 -11.25 -13.32 -8.30
N GLY A 62 -11.02 -12.02 -8.09
CA GLY A 62 -11.96 -11.06 -7.48
C GLY A 62 -11.20 -9.99 -6.71
N GLY A 63 -10.83 -8.90 -7.39
CA GLY A 63 -9.80 -7.93 -7.00
C GLY A 63 -9.96 -7.33 -5.60
N MET A 64 -9.15 -7.82 -4.67
CA MET A 64 -8.97 -7.23 -3.35
C MET A 64 -7.47 -7.03 -3.14
N ARG A 65 -7.05 -5.77 -2.98
CA ARG A 65 -5.66 -5.39 -2.79
C ARG A 65 -5.11 -6.03 -1.51
N LYS A 66 -3.91 -6.60 -1.57
CA LYS A 66 -3.23 -7.08 -0.35
C LYS A 66 -2.89 -5.88 0.54
N ILE A 67 -3.31 -5.94 1.80
CA ILE A 67 -2.95 -4.92 2.80
C ILE A 67 -1.58 -5.28 3.37
N LYS A 68 -0.64 -4.35 3.27
CA LYS A 68 0.70 -4.46 3.85
C LYS A 68 1.19 -3.08 4.26
N PHE A 69 2.03 -3.04 5.27
CA PHE A 69 2.66 -1.83 5.75
C PHE A 69 4.16 -2.05 5.91
N ARG A 70 4.90 -0.98 5.67
CA ARG A 70 6.23 -0.76 6.23
C ARG A 70 6.16 0.49 7.08
N ALA A 71 7.17 0.72 7.91
CA ALA A 71 7.24 1.92 8.72
C ALA A 71 8.60 2.57 8.62
N TRP A 72 8.62 3.90 8.60
CA TRP A 72 9.81 4.64 8.97
C TRP A 72 9.93 4.63 10.49
N ASP A 73 10.95 3.94 11.02
CA ASP A 73 11.32 3.99 12.43
C ASP A 73 12.12 5.27 12.68
N LYS A 74 11.54 6.23 13.41
CA LYS A 74 12.17 7.54 13.67
C LYS A 74 13.35 7.45 14.63
N ILE A 75 13.44 6.37 15.40
CA ILE A 75 14.52 6.18 16.38
C ILE A 75 15.76 5.60 15.70
N ASP A 76 15.55 4.59 14.86
CA ASP A 76 16.64 3.92 14.12
C ASP A 76 16.96 4.63 12.79
N GLU A 77 16.11 5.58 12.37
CA GLU A 77 16.14 6.23 11.06
C GLU A 77 16.24 5.20 9.92
N LYS A 78 15.33 4.23 9.94
CA LYS A 78 15.30 3.15 8.95
C LYS A 78 13.90 2.70 8.58
N ILE A 79 13.70 2.34 7.31
CA ILE A 79 12.47 1.67 6.87
C ILE A 79 12.47 0.21 7.33
N ARG A 80 11.41 -0.21 8.02
CA ARG A 80 11.22 -1.58 8.54
C ARG A 80 9.93 -2.19 8.04
N GLU A 81 9.92 -3.50 7.86
CA GLU A 81 8.68 -4.24 7.64
C GLU A 81 7.83 -4.22 8.92
N VAL A 82 6.53 -3.95 8.76
CA VAL A 82 5.58 -4.00 9.87
C VAL A 82 4.97 -5.39 9.93
N THR A 83 5.15 -6.08 11.05
CA THR A 83 4.62 -7.43 11.25
C THR A 83 3.30 -7.43 12.03
N LEU A 84 3.05 -6.39 12.82
CA LEU A 84 1.80 -6.21 13.56
C LEU A 84 1.55 -4.72 13.87
N ILE A 85 0.29 -4.30 13.82
CA ILE A 85 -0.16 -2.98 14.27
C ILE A 85 -1.20 -3.22 15.37
N ASP A 86 -0.92 -2.72 16.56
CA ASP A 86 -1.79 -2.78 17.72
C ASP A 86 -2.42 -1.41 17.97
N PHE A 87 -3.70 -1.27 17.64
CA PHE A 87 -4.43 -0.03 17.80
C PHE A 87 -4.86 0.25 19.24
N GLU A 88 -5.11 -0.80 20.03
CA GLU A 88 -5.55 -0.67 21.43
C GLU A 88 -4.43 -0.07 22.27
N TYR A 89 -3.23 -0.61 22.13
CA TYR A 89 -2.05 -0.16 22.85
C TYR A 89 -1.23 0.88 22.08
N LYS A 90 -1.64 1.23 20.86
CA LYS A 90 -0.96 2.17 19.95
C LYS A 90 0.52 1.81 19.74
N LYS A 91 0.77 0.53 19.46
CA LYS A 91 2.11 -0.04 19.24
C LYS A 91 2.22 -0.63 17.84
N VAL A 92 3.40 -0.52 17.24
CA VAL A 92 3.73 -1.19 15.98
C VAL A 92 4.87 -2.17 16.23
N LYS A 93 4.74 -3.38 15.71
CA LYS A 93 5.80 -4.39 15.74
C LYS A 93 6.58 -4.33 14.42
N LEU A 94 7.87 -4.07 14.51
CA LEU A 94 8.79 -3.93 13.38
C LEU A 94 9.74 -5.11 13.31
N LEU A 95 9.96 -5.65 12.11
CA LEU A 95 10.95 -6.70 11.87
C LEU A 95 12.36 -6.10 11.92
N ASN A 96 13.26 -6.77 12.65
CA ASN A 96 14.68 -6.44 12.67
C ASN A 96 15.42 -7.21 11.58
N ASP A 97 15.97 -6.47 10.61
CA ASP A 97 16.67 -7.05 9.45
C ASP A 97 17.88 -7.94 9.80
N TYR A 98 18.44 -7.84 11.02
CA TYR A 98 19.66 -8.56 11.39
C TYR A 98 19.41 -9.83 12.20
N THR A 99 18.27 -9.89 12.90
CA THR A 99 18.00 -10.95 13.89
C THR A 99 16.76 -11.76 13.56
N ASP A 100 15.98 -11.36 12.55
CA ASP A 100 14.63 -11.87 12.24
C ASP A 100 13.65 -11.78 13.43
N GLU A 101 14.05 -11.16 14.54
CA GLU A 101 13.20 -10.86 15.67
C GLU A 101 12.42 -9.57 15.40
N SER A 102 11.26 -9.41 16.02
CA SER A 102 10.50 -8.16 15.91
C SER A 102 10.42 -7.45 17.25
N TYR A 103 10.55 -6.12 17.23
CA TYR A 103 10.48 -5.26 18.40
C TYR A 103 9.30 -4.28 18.30
N LEU A 104 8.93 -3.65 19.42
CA LEU A 104 7.81 -2.73 19.47
C LEU A 104 8.28 -1.26 19.43
N ARG A 105 7.50 -0.43 18.73
CA ARG A 105 7.55 1.03 18.76
C ARG A 105 6.17 1.59 19.11
N ASN A 106 6.14 2.77 19.71
CA ASN A 106 4.92 3.56 19.82
C ASN A 106 4.50 4.12 18.45
N PHE A 107 3.21 4.39 18.25
CA PHE A 107 2.72 5.04 17.03
C PHE A 107 3.42 6.38 16.77
N GLU A 108 3.76 7.13 17.81
CA GLU A 108 4.46 8.42 17.67
C GLU A 108 5.92 8.29 17.21
N GLU A 109 6.54 7.12 17.41
CA GLU A 109 7.93 6.82 17.05
C GLU A 109 8.06 6.33 15.60
N VAL A 110 6.94 6.16 14.88
CA VAL A 110 6.94 5.62 13.52
C VAL A 110 6.10 6.45 12.56
N ILE A 111 6.31 6.26 11.27
CA ILE A 111 5.38 6.68 10.20
C ILE A 111 5.02 5.44 9.40
N LEU A 112 3.75 5.05 9.42
CA LEU A 112 3.25 3.92 8.65
C LEU A 112 3.11 4.32 7.18
N LEU A 113 3.60 3.44 6.29
CA LEU A 113 3.62 3.62 4.85
C LEU A 113 2.92 2.44 4.22
N GLU A 114 1.79 2.72 3.57
CA GLU A 114 0.94 1.69 3.02
C GLU A 114 1.48 1.18 1.67
N TYR A 115 1.47 -0.13 1.47
CA TYR A 115 1.70 -0.71 0.13
C TYR A 115 0.66 -0.14 -0.85
N THR A 116 0.92 -0.05 -2.14
CA THR A 116 -0.07 0.45 -3.12
C THR A 116 -0.87 -0.66 -3.80
N GLY A 117 -0.40 -1.91 -3.76
CA GLY A 117 -0.93 -2.99 -4.59
C GLY A 117 -0.17 -3.19 -5.91
N LEU A 118 0.76 -2.29 -6.25
CA LEU A 118 1.52 -2.30 -7.50
C LEU A 118 2.97 -2.71 -7.28
N LYS A 119 3.63 -3.18 -8.34
CA LYS A 119 5.04 -3.56 -8.33
C LYS A 119 5.70 -3.07 -9.62
N ASP A 120 7.01 -2.83 -9.59
CA ASP A 120 7.78 -2.58 -10.81
C ASP A 120 8.08 -3.89 -11.57
N VAL A 121 8.76 -3.75 -12.70
CA VAL A 121 9.21 -4.85 -13.56
C VAL A 121 10.15 -5.84 -12.87
N ASN A 122 10.77 -5.44 -11.75
CA ASN A 122 11.67 -6.28 -10.94
C ASN A 122 10.95 -6.86 -9.71
N ASN A 123 9.62 -6.82 -9.68
CA ASN A 123 8.76 -7.23 -8.57
C ASN A 123 8.95 -6.43 -7.26
N LYS A 124 9.60 -5.26 -7.30
CA LYS A 124 9.69 -4.39 -6.14
C LYS A 124 8.35 -3.70 -5.91
N GLU A 125 7.80 -3.90 -4.72
CA GLU A 125 6.50 -3.36 -4.31
C GLU A 125 6.57 -1.84 -4.09
N PHE A 126 5.54 -1.10 -4.49
CA PHE A 126 5.47 0.35 -4.23
C PHE A 126 4.72 0.61 -2.93
N TYR A 127 5.27 1.46 -2.11
CA TYR A 127 4.68 1.94 -0.87
C TYR A 127 4.57 3.46 -0.89
N GLU A 128 3.73 4.02 -0.03
CA GLU A 128 3.76 5.46 0.25
C GLU A 128 5.17 5.95 0.58
N GLY A 129 5.50 7.13 0.09
CA GLY A 129 6.81 7.74 0.27
C GLY A 129 7.93 7.11 -0.57
N ASP A 130 7.67 6.07 -1.38
CA ASP A 130 8.65 5.63 -2.38
C ASP A 130 8.87 6.72 -3.43
N ILE A 131 10.11 6.83 -3.88
CA ILE A 131 10.51 7.66 -5.02
C ILE A 131 10.56 6.75 -6.24
N LEU A 132 9.69 7.02 -7.21
CA LEU A 132 9.64 6.33 -8.48
C LEU A 132 10.39 7.13 -9.53
N HIS A 133 11.31 6.48 -10.24
CA HIS A 133 11.73 6.96 -11.55
C HIS A 133 10.68 6.56 -12.57
N ILE A 134 10.09 7.55 -13.23
CA ILE A 134 8.99 7.38 -14.17
C ILE A 134 9.49 7.77 -15.56
N GLU A 135 9.31 6.90 -16.54
CA GLU A 135 9.61 7.18 -17.94
C GLU A 135 8.35 6.99 -18.80
N ILE A 136 7.92 8.04 -19.50
CA ILE A 136 6.86 7.96 -20.51
C ILE A 136 7.50 7.70 -21.86
N LYS A 137 7.01 6.68 -22.57
CA LYS A 137 7.53 6.28 -23.88
C LYS A 137 6.65 6.76 -25.02
N ASP A 138 7.29 7.09 -26.14
CA ASP A 138 6.61 7.40 -27.40
C ASP A 138 5.80 6.16 -27.86
N LYS A 139 4.57 6.38 -28.34
CA LYS A 139 3.69 5.29 -28.79
C LYS A 139 4.12 4.69 -30.12
N LYS A 140 4.79 5.48 -30.97
CA LYS A 140 5.14 5.12 -32.36
C LYS A 140 6.60 4.70 -32.47
N ILE A 141 7.48 5.36 -31.72
CA ILE A 141 8.92 5.10 -31.77
C ILE A 141 9.30 4.21 -30.59
N LYS A 142 9.61 2.94 -30.87
CA LYS A 142 10.00 1.96 -29.87
C LYS A 142 11.15 2.49 -29.01
N ASN A 143 10.99 2.40 -27.68
CA ASN A 143 11.97 2.79 -26.66
C ASN A 143 12.37 4.28 -26.61
N LYS A 144 11.73 5.17 -27.36
CA LYS A 144 11.99 6.61 -27.23
C LYS A 144 11.30 7.14 -25.97
N ILE A 145 12.08 7.63 -25.01
CA ILE A 145 11.57 8.33 -23.82
C ILE A 145 11.20 9.76 -24.22
N ILE A 146 10.00 10.21 -23.86
CA ILE A 146 9.49 11.55 -24.18
C ILE A 146 9.36 12.45 -22.94
N ALA A 147 9.30 11.86 -21.76
CA ALA A 147 9.36 12.56 -20.48
C ALA A 147 9.84 11.58 -19.41
N SER A 148 10.62 12.09 -18.46
CA SER A 148 11.05 11.34 -17.29
C SER A 148 11.19 12.25 -16.08
N SER A 149 10.87 11.76 -14.90
CA SER A 149 11.06 12.46 -13.63
C SER A 149 11.11 11.47 -12.46
N ASN A 150 11.64 11.94 -11.33
CA ASN A 150 11.59 11.24 -10.05
C ASN A 150 10.44 11.81 -9.23
N GLU A 151 9.44 10.99 -8.89
CA GLU A 151 8.28 11.46 -8.15
C GLU A 151 7.97 10.60 -6.93
N VAL A 152 7.36 11.22 -5.92
CA VAL A 152 6.99 10.56 -4.65
C VAL A 152 5.59 9.96 -4.76
N VAL A 153 5.46 8.70 -4.33
CA VAL A 153 4.17 8.03 -4.16
C VAL A 153 3.43 8.65 -2.98
N GLU A 154 2.26 9.21 -3.27
CA GLU A 154 1.35 9.81 -2.30
C GLU A 154 -0.02 9.13 -2.39
N HIS A 155 -0.78 9.19 -1.29
CA HIS A 155 -2.21 8.87 -1.28
C HIS A 155 -3.03 10.15 -1.12
N LYS A 156 -3.89 10.43 -2.11
CA LYS A 156 -4.79 11.59 -2.11
C LYS A 156 -6.11 11.20 -2.73
N GLY A 157 -7.20 11.70 -2.14
CA GLY A 157 -8.55 11.55 -2.69
C GLY A 157 -8.81 10.11 -3.11
N TYR A 158 -8.51 9.16 -2.21
CA TYR A 158 -8.88 7.76 -2.37
C TYR A 158 -8.07 7.03 -3.46
N LYS A 159 -6.84 7.47 -3.76
CA LYS A 159 -5.96 6.82 -4.76
C LYS A 159 -4.49 6.99 -4.40
N PHE A 160 -3.68 6.00 -4.75
CA PHE A 160 -2.22 6.15 -4.83
C PHE A 160 -1.82 6.77 -6.16
N GLY A 161 -0.95 7.75 -6.12
CA GLY A 161 -0.54 8.54 -7.27
C GLY A 161 0.75 9.28 -7.02
N VAL A 162 1.10 10.13 -7.97
CA VAL A 162 2.24 11.04 -7.90
C VAL A 162 1.80 12.43 -8.36
N VAL A 163 2.49 13.46 -7.92
CA VAL A 163 2.38 14.78 -8.53
C VAL A 163 3.21 14.77 -9.82
N TRP A 164 2.63 15.10 -10.97
CA TRP A 164 3.32 14.98 -12.26
C TRP A 164 3.05 16.16 -13.20
N GLY A 165 4.02 16.42 -14.07
CA GLY A 165 3.93 17.41 -15.13
C GLY A 165 4.09 18.85 -14.67
N GLY A 166 4.18 19.79 -15.62
CA GLY A 166 4.46 21.19 -15.32
C GLY A 166 3.39 21.90 -14.47
N HIS A 167 2.14 21.44 -14.54
CA HIS A 167 1.04 21.96 -13.71
C HIS A 167 1.00 21.33 -12.31
N ARG A 168 1.83 20.30 -12.05
CA ARG A 168 1.89 19.60 -10.76
C ARG A 168 0.52 19.05 -10.32
N ASP A 169 -0.16 18.39 -11.25
CA ASP A 169 -1.42 17.71 -10.98
C ASP A 169 -1.17 16.37 -10.29
N PHE A 170 -2.06 15.96 -9.39
CA PHE A 170 -2.04 14.64 -8.81
C PHE A 170 -2.61 13.62 -9.79
N ILE A 171 -1.79 12.66 -10.23
CA ILE A 171 -2.16 11.61 -11.18
C ILE A 171 -2.04 10.25 -10.48
N GLY A 172 -3.14 9.51 -10.45
CA GLY A 172 -3.12 8.14 -9.93
C GLY A 172 -2.21 7.24 -10.75
N LEU A 173 -1.51 6.30 -10.11
CA LEU A 173 -0.51 5.44 -10.77
C LEU A 173 -1.11 4.64 -11.95
N ALA A 174 -2.37 4.22 -11.83
CA ALA A 174 -3.10 3.53 -12.91
C ALA A 174 -3.50 4.44 -14.09
N GLY A 175 -3.38 5.76 -13.96
CA GLY A 175 -3.71 6.74 -15.00
C GLY A 175 -2.60 6.96 -16.02
N PHE A 176 -1.39 6.46 -15.77
CA PHE A 176 -0.27 6.57 -16.69
C PHE A 176 -0.41 5.60 -17.87
N TYR A 177 0.00 6.04 -19.06
CA TYR A 177 -0.07 5.25 -20.30
C TYR A 177 1.30 5.12 -20.95
N ASN A 178 1.67 3.89 -21.34
CA ASN A 178 2.97 3.57 -21.95
C ASN A 178 4.15 4.05 -21.09
N THR A 179 4.06 3.77 -19.79
CA THR A 179 4.97 4.28 -18.76
C THR A 179 5.67 3.11 -18.08
N THR A 180 6.94 3.31 -17.74
CA THR A 180 7.68 2.43 -16.84
C THR A 180 7.94 3.12 -15.51
N PHE A 181 7.73 2.37 -14.43
CA PHE A 181 8.00 2.79 -13.06
C PHE A 181 9.14 1.93 -12.51
N LYS A 182 10.07 2.56 -11.78
CA LYS A 182 11.12 1.88 -11.04
C LYS A 182 11.28 2.54 -9.68
N VAL A 183 11.25 1.76 -8.60
CA VAL A 183 11.51 2.32 -7.26
C VAL A 183 13.01 2.54 -7.09
N ILE A 184 13.42 3.81 -6.96
CA ILE A 184 14.82 4.21 -6.83
C ILE A 184 15.24 4.57 -5.41
N GLY A 185 14.28 4.78 -4.50
CA GLY A 185 14.53 5.12 -3.11
C GLY A 185 13.23 5.47 -2.39
N ASN A 186 13.32 6.11 -1.23
CA ASN A 186 12.17 6.69 -0.52
C ASN A 186 12.51 8.05 0.10
N VAL A 187 11.50 8.84 0.44
CA VAL A 187 11.67 10.21 0.95
C VAL A 187 12.36 10.29 2.31
N TYR A 188 12.43 9.19 3.06
CA TYR A 188 13.06 9.17 4.38
C TYR A 188 14.55 8.87 4.28
N GLU A 189 14.93 7.86 3.50
CA GLU A 189 16.32 7.41 3.37
C GLU A 189 17.06 8.10 2.21
N ASP A 190 16.33 8.56 1.18
CA ASP A 190 16.89 8.99 -0.10
C ASP A 190 16.34 10.36 -0.57
N SER A 191 16.01 11.26 0.36
CA SER A 191 15.42 12.58 0.06
C SER A 191 16.19 13.41 -0.98
N LYS A 192 17.50 13.23 -1.10
CA LYS A 192 18.37 13.86 -2.10
C LYS A 192 18.00 13.54 -3.55
N LEU A 193 17.36 12.40 -3.82
CA LEU A 193 16.98 11.97 -5.18
C LEU A 193 15.90 12.86 -5.83
N LEU A 194 15.27 13.74 -5.05
CA LEU A 194 14.28 14.71 -5.52
C LEU A 194 14.91 16.03 -6.01
N GLN A 195 16.21 16.24 -5.82
CA GLN A 195 16.92 17.46 -6.22
C GLN A 195 17.63 17.33 -7.58
N GLU A 196 17.68 16.12 -8.16
CA GLU A 196 18.42 15.81 -9.39
C GLU A 196 17.55 15.79 -10.67
N GLY A 197 16.35 16.39 -10.65
CA GLY A 197 15.39 16.40 -11.76
C GLY A 197 15.26 17.73 -12.48
#